data_AF-A0AA44KT11-F1
#
_entry.id   AF-A0AA44KT11-F1
#
_cell.length_a   1.000
_cell.length_b   1.000
_cell.length_c   1.000
_cell.angle_alpha   90.00
_cell.angle_beta   90.00
_cell.angle_gamma   90.00
#
_symmetry.space_group_name_H-M   'P 1'
#
loop_
_entity.id
_entity.type
_entity.pdbx_description
1 polymer ?
#
loop_
_entity_poly.entity_id
_entity_poly.type
_entity_poly.pdbx_seq_one_letter_code
_entity_poly.pdbx_strand_id
1 'polypeptide(L)'
;MKDEYTPKIGEVINRYGPSNGTYTSPVVNGKPYSYGERALPYLEDVSKYYQYEIVSDFSDIKTYIDNCSDPTLKAQVDAAIQKYYCGDYSKLKAQIGEIAPGFGTIKGGTQIQLPLTVEQLEGLKLLKQIK
;
A
#
# COMPACT_ATOMS: atom_id res chain seq x y z
N MET A 1 -2.68 -0.52 17.49
CA MET A 1 -1.26 -0.91 17.29
C MET A 1 -1.15 -1.51 15.90
N LYS A 2 -0.01 -1.34 15.21
CA LYS A 2 0.22 -1.99 13.93
C LYS A 2 1.33 -3.01 14.10
N ASP A 3 1.17 -4.15 13.45
CA ASP A 3 2.16 -5.22 13.44
C ASP A 3 2.88 -5.23 12.09
N GLU A 4 4.11 -5.73 12.06
CA GLU A 4 4.81 -5.96 10.80
C GLU A 4 4.03 -6.97 9.95
N TYR A 5 3.95 -6.70 8.66
CA TYR A 5 3.23 -7.53 7.71
C TYR A 5 4.04 -7.71 6.43
N THR A 6 4.07 -8.94 5.92
CA THR A 6 4.65 -9.25 4.62
C THR A 6 3.53 -9.70 3.68
N PRO A 7 3.04 -8.83 2.77
CA PRO A 7 2.04 -9.19 1.78
C PRO A 7 2.45 -10.43 0.98
N LYS A 8 1.47 -11.31 0.70
CA LYS A 8 1.70 -12.55 -0.03
C LYS A 8 1.24 -12.43 -1.48
N ILE A 9 1.99 -13.06 -2.38
CA ILE A 9 1.63 -13.13 -3.81
C ILE A 9 0.21 -13.69 -3.94
N GLY A 10 -0.61 -13.04 -4.78
CA GLY A 10 -2.01 -13.35 -5.00
C GLY A 10 -2.97 -12.69 -4.01
N GLU A 11 -2.49 -12.04 -2.94
CA GLU A 11 -3.35 -11.21 -2.11
C GLU A 11 -3.84 -9.99 -2.91
N VAL A 12 -5.06 -9.57 -2.61
CA VAL A 12 -5.66 -8.38 -3.22
C VAL A 12 -5.83 -7.31 -2.15
N ILE A 13 -5.38 -6.10 -2.47
CA ILE A 13 -5.55 -4.90 -1.66
C ILE A 13 -6.29 -3.84 -2.46
N ASN A 14 -6.95 -2.93 -1.77
CA ASN A 14 -7.65 -1.81 -2.39
C ASN A 14 -7.41 -0.51 -1.66
N ARG A 15 -7.84 0.58 -2.28
CA ARG A 15 -7.77 1.91 -1.68
C ARG A 15 -8.73 2.88 -2.36
N TYR A 16 -8.99 3.97 -1.66
CA TYR A 16 -9.51 5.19 -2.24
C TYR A 16 -8.37 6.23 -2.34
N GLY A 17 -8.33 6.99 -3.42
CA GLY A 17 -7.44 8.14 -3.60
C GLY A 17 -6.18 7.87 -4.47
N PRO A 18 -5.33 8.90 -4.66
CA PRO A 18 -4.25 8.91 -5.64
C PRO A 18 -3.12 7.92 -5.33
N SER A 19 -2.48 7.38 -6.38
CA SER A 19 -1.44 6.33 -6.30
C SER A 19 -0.18 6.73 -5.51
N ASN A 20 0.02 8.02 -5.23
CA ASN A 20 1.09 8.53 -4.37
C ASN A 20 0.90 8.26 -2.85
N GLY A 21 -0.24 7.69 -2.44
CA GLY A 21 -0.45 7.24 -1.05
C GLY A 21 0.10 5.84 -0.76
N THR A 22 0.23 5.48 0.52
CA THR A 22 0.75 4.19 0.99
C THR A 22 -0.28 3.33 1.73
N TYR A 23 -1.45 3.89 2.07
CA TYR A 23 -2.48 3.20 2.83
C TYR A 23 -3.45 2.46 1.91
N THR A 24 -3.68 1.19 2.22
CA THR A 24 -4.61 0.29 1.53
C THR A 24 -5.39 -0.54 2.54
N SER A 25 -6.33 -1.35 2.08
CA SER A 25 -7.03 -2.34 2.89
C SER A 25 -7.08 -3.68 2.15
N PRO A 26 -7.02 -4.83 2.85
CA PRO A 26 -7.14 -6.13 2.19
C PRO A 26 -8.56 -6.35 1.63
N VAL A 27 -8.63 -7.12 0.55
CA VAL A 27 -9.87 -7.63 -0.03
C VAL A 27 -9.96 -9.12 0.32
N VAL A 28 -10.64 -9.41 1.42
CA VAL A 28 -10.70 -10.76 1.99
C VAL A 28 -11.82 -11.55 1.34
N ASN A 29 -11.52 -12.71 0.75
CA ASN A 29 -12.49 -13.54 0.03
C ASN A 29 -13.30 -12.76 -1.03
N GLY A 30 -12.63 -11.85 -1.76
CA GLY A 30 -13.26 -11.00 -2.77
C GLY A 30 -14.13 -9.87 -2.22
N LYS A 31 -14.17 -9.68 -0.89
CA LYS A 31 -14.99 -8.66 -0.23
C LYS A 31 -14.11 -7.53 0.32
N PRO A 32 -14.22 -6.31 -0.25
CA PRO A 32 -13.54 -5.15 0.30
C PRO A 32 -14.26 -4.64 1.56
N TYR A 33 -13.53 -4.01 2.47
CA TYR A 33 -14.16 -3.16 3.50
C TYR A 33 -14.96 -2.03 2.84
N SER A 34 -16.14 -1.76 3.40
CA SER A 34 -17.01 -0.66 2.99
C SER A 34 -16.33 0.70 3.17
N TYR A 35 -16.87 1.75 2.55
CA TYR A 35 -16.33 3.10 2.70
C TYR A 35 -16.35 3.57 4.17
N GLY A 36 -17.44 3.27 4.90
CA GLY A 36 -17.59 3.63 6.31
C GLY A 36 -16.63 2.90 7.26
N GLU A 37 -16.07 1.76 6.86
CA GLU A 37 -15.07 1.04 7.65
C GLU A 37 -13.65 1.62 7.48
N ARG A 38 -13.46 2.65 6.64
CA ARG A 38 -12.14 3.19 6.32
C ARG A 38 -11.78 4.46 7.09
N ALA A 39 -12.73 5.02 7.85
CA ALA A 39 -12.55 6.28 8.58
C ALA A 39 -11.88 7.37 7.71
N LEU A 40 -12.46 7.64 6.53
CA LEU A 40 -11.98 8.67 5.62
C LEU A 40 -12.76 9.99 5.82
N PRO A 41 -12.11 11.17 5.72
CA PRO A 41 -12.77 12.46 5.91
C PRO A 41 -13.62 12.92 4.71
N TYR A 42 -13.52 12.23 3.58
CA TYR A 42 -14.11 12.64 2.31
C TYR A 42 -15.46 11.97 2.07
N LEU A 43 -16.24 12.48 1.12
CA LEU A 43 -17.39 11.75 0.59
C LEU A 43 -16.90 10.59 -0.29
N GLU A 44 -17.69 9.50 -0.31
CA GLU A 44 -17.38 8.36 -1.17
C GLU A 44 -17.40 8.79 -2.64
N ASP A 45 -16.30 8.51 -3.33
CA ASP A 45 -16.17 8.68 -4.77
C ASP A 45 -15.60 7.40 -5.37
N VAL A 46 -16.46 6.63 -6.02
CA VAL A 46 -16.11 5.35 -6.66
C VAL A 46 -15.10 5.52 -7.79
N SER A 47 -14.96 6.72 -8.38
CA SER A 47 -13.93 7.01 -9.39
C SER A 47 -12.51 7.04 -8.80
N LYS A 48 -12.41 7.07 -7.46
CA LYS A 48 -11.14 7.02 -6.73
C LYS A 48 -10.85 5.64 -6.15
N TYR A 49 -11.70 4.65 -6.40
CA TYR A 49 -11.52 3.30 -5.90
C TYR A 49 -10.65 2.47 -6.86
N TYR A 50 -9.63 1.83 -6.30
CA TYR A 50 -8.70 0.99 -7.06
C TYR A 50 -8.41 -0.32 -6.32
N GLN A 51 -8.13 -1.39 -7.07
CA GLN A 51 -7.64 -2.66 -6.53
C GLN A 51 -6.32 -3.07 -7.18
N TYR A 52 -5.46 -3.70 -6.37
CA TYR A 52 -4.16 -4.16 -6.76
C TYR A 52 -3.96 -5.59 -6.29
N GLU A 53 -3.34 -6.41 -7.13
CA GLU A 53 -2.86 -7.73 -6.77
C GLU A 53 -1.37 -7.64 -6.38
N ILE A 54 -0.99 -8.36 -5.33
CA ILE A 54 0.43 -8.59 -5.00
C ILE A 54 0.99 -9.60 -5.99
N VAL A 55 1.93 -9.19 -6.84
CA VAL A 55 2.46 -10.04 -7.93
C VAL A 55 3.90 -10.47 -7.76
N SER A 56 4.58 -9.97 -6.73
CA SER A 56 5.98 -10.28 -6.41
C SER A 56 6.24 -10.35 -4.90
N ASP A 57 7.41 -10.85 -4.50
CA ASP A 57 7.76 -11.08 -3.10
C ASP A 57 8.14 -9.78 -2.36
N PHE A 58 7.29 -9.37 -1.42
CA PHE A 58 7.52 -8.19 -0.58
C PHE A 58 8.64 -8.37 0.45
N SER A 59 9.08 -9.60 0.74
CA SER A 59 10.23 -9.82 1.62
C SER A 59 11.57 -9.45 0.95
N ASP A 60 11.59 -9.38 -0.39
CA ASP A 60 12.77 -9.11 -1.22
C ASP A 60 12.63 -7.83 -2.06
N ILE A 61 11.91 -6.82 -1.55
CA ILE A 61 11.71 -5.51 -2.22
C ILE A 61 13.03 -4.92 -2.73
N LYS A 62 14.12 -5.08 -1.98
CA LYS A 62 15.43 -4.53 -2.34
C LYS A 62 15.90 -5.04 -3.69
N THR A 63 15.74 -6.33 -3.99
CA THR A 63 16.14 -6.91 -5.28
C THR A 63 15.37 -6.28 -6.44
N TYR A 64 14.09 -5.96 -6.27
CA TYR A 64 13.30 -5.27 -7.29
C TYR A 64 13.76 -3.82 -7.51
N ILE A 65 14.17 -3.12 -6.45
CA ILE A 65 14.74 -1.76 -6.55
C ILE A 65 16.12 -1.80 -7.23
N ASP A 66 16.98 -2.74 -6.82
CA ASP A 66 18.33 -2.88 -7.38
C ASP A 66 18.26 -3.15 -8.89
N ASN A 67 17.34 -4.01 -9.31
CA ASN A 67 17.11 -4.40 -10.71
C ASN A 67 16.17 -3.45 -11.49
N CYS A 68 15.70 -2.36 -10.87
CA CYS A 68 14.86 -1.38 -11.56
C CYS A 68 15.65 -0.71 -12.71
N SER A 69 15.21 -0.92 -13.94
CA SER A 69 15.83 -0.36 -15.14
C SER A 69 15.41 1.09 -15.44
N ASP A 70 14.37 1.58 -14.77
CA ASP A 70 13.90 2.97 -14.91
C ASP A 70 14.68 3.86 -13.93
N PRO A 71 15.60 4.72 -14.42
CA PRO A 71 16.43 5.55 -13.57
C PRO A 71 15.63 6.65 -12.85
N THR A 72 14.53 7.11 -13.43
CA THR A 72 13.67 8.13 -12.81
C THR A 72 12.91 7.52 -11.63
N LEU A 73 12.30 6.35 -11.83
CA LEU A 73 11.63 5.63 -10.75
C LEU A 73 12.61 5.26 -9.63
N LYS A 74 13.81 4.76 -9.99
CA LYS A 74 14.83 4.41 -9.01
C LYS A 74 15.23 5.62 -8.16
N ALA A 75 15.49 6.77 -8.77
CA ALA A 75 15.80 8.00 -8.05
C ALA A 75 14.66 8.46 -7.12
N GLN A 76 13.40 8.31 -7.54
CA GLN A 76 12.24 8.62 -6.70
C GLN A 76 12.12 7.69 -5.49
N VAL A 77 12.37 6.40 -5.67
CA VAL A 77 12.38 5.40 -4.60
C VAL A 77 13.52 5.69 -3.63
N ASP A 78 14.74 5.91 -4.12
CA ASP A 78 15.90 6.23 -3.29
C ASP A 78 15.67 7.52 -2.46
N ALA A 79 15.07 8.55 -3.07
CA ALA A 79 14.70 9.78 -2.36
C ALA A 79 13.65 9.54 -1.27
N ALA A 80 12.66 8.67 -1.53
CA ALA A 80 11.67 8.28 -0.52
C ALA A 80 12.33 7.53 0.64
N ILE A 81 13.24 6.60 0.35
CA ILE A 81 13.97 5.82 1.36
C ILE A 81 14.85 6.74 2.20
N GLN A 82 15.55 7.67 1.57
CA GLN A 82 16.36 8.66 2.27
C GLN A 82 15.51 9.52 3.21
N LYS A 83 14.35 9.99 2.74
CA LYS A 83 13.48 10.89 3.49
C LYS A 83 12.77 10.21 4.66
N TYR A 84 12.21 9.02 4.45
CA TYR A 84 11.33 8.37 5.43
C TYR A 84 12.03 7.31 6.28
N TYR A 85 13.15 6.76 5.79
CA TYR A 85 13.87 5.68 6.45
C TYR A 85 15.36 5.98 6.67
N CYS A 86 15.81 7.23 6.44
CA CYS A 86 17.21 7.66 6.58
C CYS A 86 18.19 6.82 5.74
N GLY A 87 17.75 6.36 4.56
CA GLY A 87 18.57 5.53 3.67
C GLY A 87 18.58 4.04 4.04
N ASP A 88 17.87 3.63 5.09
CA ASP A 88 17.86 2.26 5.58
C ASP A 88 16.80 1.40 4.87
N TYR A 89 17.26 0.59 3.92
CA TYR A 89 16.43 -0.35 3.15
C TYR A 89 15.83 -1.45 4.01
N SER A 90 16.42 -1.80 5.15
CA SER A 90 15.91 -2.88 6.00
C SER A 90 14.54 -2.54 6.62
N LYS A 91 14.21 -1.25 6.67
CA LYS A 91 12.94 -0.71 7.18
C LYS A 91 11.79 -0.73 6.16
N LEU A 92 12.03 -1.22 4.94
CA LEU A 92 10.99 -1.37 3.92
C LEU A 92 10.05 -2.55 4.24
N LYS A 93 9.28 -2.39 5.31
CA LYS A 93 8.33 -3.38 5.81
C LYS A 93 6.93 -2.78 5.80
N ALA A 94 5.96 -3.53 5.29
CA ALA A 94 4.57 -3.14 5.42
C ALA A 94 4.12 -3.35 6.86
N GLN A 95 3.05 -2.66 7.23
CA GLN A 95 2.43 -2.78 8.55
C GLN A 95 0.93 -2.99 8.39
N ILE A 96 0.35 -3.86 9.21
CA ILE A 96 -1.08 -4.14 9.23
C ILE A 96 -1.68 -3.77 10.59
N GLY A 97 -2.92 -3.28 10.61
CA GLY A 97 -3.61 -3.03 11.86
C GLY A 97 -5.05 -2.56 11.66
N GLU A 98 -5.78 -2.50 12.75
CA GLU A 98 -7.15 -1.99 12.76
C GLU A 98 -7.19 -0.48 12.51
N ILE A 99 -8.22 -0.04 11.78
CA ILE A 99 -8.53 1.36 11.56
C ILE A 99 -9.29 1.87 12.79
N ALA A 100 -8.73 2.89 13.45
CA ALA A 100 -9.38 3.52 14.58
C ALA A 100 -10.62 4.31 14.12
N PRO A 101 -11.63 4.47 14.99
CA PRO A 101 -12.78 5.35 14.74
C PRO A 101 -12.34 6.77 14.34
N GLY A 102 -13.01 7.34 13.34
CA GLY A 102 -12.70 8.68 12.84
C GLY A 102 -13.75 9.17 11.84
N PHE A 103 -13.91 10.49 11.73
CA PHE A 103 -14.81 11.13 10.77
C PHE A 103 -16.25 10.57 10.77
N GLY A 104 -16.80 10.32 11.96
CA GLY A 104 -18.18 9.82 12.13
C GLY A 104 -18.32 8.29 12.02
N THR A 105 -17.22 7.55 11.86
CA THR A 105 -17.21 6.08 11.83
C THR A 105 -16.92 5.52 13.22
N ILE A 106 -17.71 4.53 13.66
CA ILE A 106 -17.64 3.94 15.02
C ILE A 106 -16.80 2.66 15.10
N LYS A 107 -16.53 2.02 13.96
CA LYS A 107 -15.68 0.83 13.83
C LYS A 107 -14.98 0.87 12.47
N GLY A 108 -13.70 0.53 12.47
CA GLY A 108 -12.91 0.42 11.24
C GLY A 108 -12.65 -1.02 10.83
N GLY A 109 -12.28 -1.19 9.57
CA GLY A 109 -11.72 -2.42 9.04
C GLY A 109 -10.24 -2.55 9.34
N THR A 110 -9.55 -3.35 8.54
CA THR A 110 -8.09 -3.49 8.57
C THR A 110 -7.46 -2.59 7.51
N GLN A 111 -6.34 -1.96 7.83
CA GLN A 111 -5.50 -1.26 6.88
C GLN A 111 -4.11 -1.90 6.81
N ILE A 112 -3.53 -1.83 5.62
CA ILE A 112 -2.13 -2.13 5.37
C ILE A 112 -1.46 -0.83 4.93
N GLN A 113 -0.45 -0.40 5.69
CA GLN A 113 0.46 0.65 5.28
C GLN A 113 1.64 0.01 4.55
N LEU A 114 1.76 0.29 3.26
CA LEU A 114 2.87 -0.16 2.42
C LEU A 114 4.13 0.68 2.70
N PRO A 115 5.34 0.11 2.50
CA PRO A 115 6.59 0.81 2.77
C PRO A 115 6.93 1.90 1.74
N LEU A 116 6.34 1.82 0.54
CA LEU A 116 6.47 2.78 -0.56
C LEU A 116 5.07 3.09 -1.12
N THR A 117 4.98 4.12 -1.97
CA THR A 117 3.69 4.46 -2.60
C THR A 117 3.22 3.35 -3.53
N VAL A 118 1.92 3.28 -3.76
CA VAL A 118 1.37 2.29 -4.70
C VAL A 118 1.96 2.47 -6.09
N GLU A 119 2.07 3.72 -6.57
CA GLU A 119 2.71 4.04 -7.85
C GLU A 119 4.14 3.49 -7.95
N GLN A 120 4.95 3.67 -6.90
CA GLN A 120 6.32 3.16 -6.86
C GLN A 120 6.35 1.63 -6.89
N LEU A 121 5.48 0.98 -6.11
CA LEU A 121 5.41 -0.48 -6.03
C LEU A 121 4.89 -1.11 -7.32
N GLU A 122 3.98 -0.46 -8.03
CA GLU A 122 3.57 -0.87 -9.38
C GLU A 122 4.71 -0.73 -10.39
N GLY A 123 5.42 0.40 -10.38
CA GLY A 123 6.59 0.61 -11.22
C GLY A 123 7.70 -0.43 -10.97
N LEU A 124 7.87 -0.84 -9.72
CA LEU A 124 8.78 -1.92 -9.30
C LEU A 124 8.23 -3.33 -9.55
N LYS A 125 7.02 -3.46 -10.11
CA LYS A 125 6.35 -4.73 -10.41
C LYS A 125 6.07 -5.58 -9.17
N LEU A 126 5.88 -4.94 -8.02
CA LEU A 126 5.41 -5.56 -6.79
C LEU A 126 3.88 -5.62 -6.70
N LEU A 127 3.25 -4.61 -7.30
CA LEU A 127 1.80 -4.52 -7.43
C LEU A 127 1.39 -4.49 -8.90
N LYS A 128 0.16 -4.91 -9.16
CA LYS A 128 -0.51 -4.74 -10.45
C LYS A 128 -1.93 -4.26 -10.21
N GLN A 129 -2.29 -3.09 -10.72
CA GLN A 129 -3.69 -2.65 -10.71
C GLN A 129 -4.56 -3.63 -11.52
N ILE A 130 -5.68 -4.04 -10.93
CA ILE A 130 -6.67 -4.96 -11.51
C ILE A 130 -8.07 -4.33 -11.62
N LYS A 131 -8.30 -3.20 -10.96
CA LYS A 131 -9.54 -2.42 -11.03
C LYS A 131 -9.27 -0.96 -10.75
#